data_AF-A0A7X4EWM6-F1
#
_entry.id   AF-A0A7X4EWM6-F1
#
_cell.length_a   1.000
_cell.length_b   1.000
_cell.length_c   1.000
_cell.angle_alpha   90.00
_cell.angle_beta   90.00
_cell.angle_gamma   90.00
#
_symmetry.space_group_name_H-M   'P 1'
#
loop_
_entity.id
_entity.type
_entity.pdbx_description
1 polymer ?
#
loop_
_entity_poly.entity_id
_entity_poly.type
_entity_poly.pdbx_seq_one_letter_code
_entity_poly.pdbx_strand_id
1 'polypeptide(L)' 'MLKQTGSDPGPRSAGAARKTGPQAVATSTATVGATVTIKGDVTGKGDVFVSGTIEGTIDLAHN' A
#
# COMPACT_ATOMS: atom_id res chain seq x y z
N MET A 1 -7.35 -7.30 52.72
CA MET A 1 -8.34 -7.30 51.63
C MET A 1 -7.66 -7.77 50.35
N LEU A 2 -8.25 -8.74 49.67
CA LEU A 2 -7.80 -9.27 48.37
C LEU A 2 -8.51 -8.54 47.21
N LYS A 3 -7.89 -8.66 46.02
CA LYS A 3 -8.45 -8.60 44.65
C LYS A 3 -8.36 -7.27 43.89
N GLN A 4 -7.47 -7.25 42.89
CA GLN A 4 -7.82 -6.76 41.56
C GLN A 4 -7.03 -7.54 40.50
N THR A 5 -7.73 -8.47 39.86
CA THR A 5 -7.37 -9.11 38.60
C THR A 5 -7.73 -8.15 37.47
N GLY A 6 -6.79 -7.86 36.58
CA GLY A 6 -7.02 -7.12 35.34
C GLY A 6 -6.10 -7.65 34.26
N SER A 7 -6.65 -8.55 33.44
CA SER A 7 -6.03 -9.18 32.28
C SER A 7 -5.79 -8.17 31.15
N ASP A 8 -4.71 -8.39 30.41
CA ASP A 8 -4.25 -7.81 29.13
C ASP A 8 -5.32 -7.24 28.16
N PRO A 9 -4.97 -6.25 27.30
CA PRO A 9 -4.12 -6.57 26.14
C PRO A 9 -3.00 -5.55 25.84
N GLY A 10 -1.78 -6.07 25.69
CA GLY A 10 -0.61 -5.34 25.24
C GLY A 10 -0.78 -4.62 23.90
N PRO A 11 0.06 -3.62 23.62
CA PRO A 11 0.04 -2.91 22.35
C PRO A 11 0.49 -3.86 21.24
N ARG A 12 -0.45 -4.50 20.55
CA ARG A 12 -0.23 -5.02 19.19
C ARG A 12 -0.17 -3.84 18.22
N SER A 13 0.91 -3.07 18.29
CA SER A 13 1.32 -2.22 17.18
C SER A 13 2.25 -3.03 16.27
N ALA A 14 1.65 -3.93 15.49
CA ALA A 14 2.24 -4.43 14.27
C ALA A 14 2.16 -3.30 13.21
N GLY A 15 3.00 -2.29 13.38
CA GLY A 15 3.23 -1.22 12.41
C GLY A 15 4.64 -1.38 11.87
N ALA A 16 4.75 -2.02 10.70
CA ALA A 16 5.98 -2.36 10.01
C ALA A 16 7.07 -1.29 10.12
N ALA A 17 8.27 -1.71 10.52
CA ALA A 17 9.49 -0.93 10.45
C ALA A 17 9.61 -0.28 9.06
N ARG A 18 9.43 1.04 8.98
CA ARG A 18 9.79 1.80 7.79
C ARG A 18 11.31 1.77 7.70
N LYS A 19 11.85 0.81 6.93
CA LYS A 19 13.26 0.81 6.55
C LYS A 19 13.53 2.06 5.71
N THR A 20 13.98 3.13 6.36
CA THR A 20 14.61 4.29 5.70
C THR A 20 16.04 3.91 5.31
N GLY A 21 16.16 3.04 4.31
CA GLY A 21 17.41 2.88 3.54
C GLY A 21 17.28 3.63 2.21
N PRO A 22 18.38 3.89 1.48
CA PRO A 22 18.30 4.41 0.12
C PRO A 22 17.36 3.50 -0.66
N GLN A 23 16.18 4.01 -1.02
CA GLN A 23 15.21 3.26 -1.77
C GLN A 23 15.84 3.09 -3.15
N ALA A 24 16.40 1.89 -3.39
CA ALA A 24 16.97 1.55 -4.67
C ALA A 24 15.95 1.98 -5.72
N VAL A 25 16.40 2.77 -6.70
CA VAL A 25 15.59 3.14 -7.86
C VAL A 25 15.42 1.85 -8.64
N ALA A 26 14.51 1.00 -8.15
CA ALA A 26 14.00 -0.12 -8.89
C ALA A 26 13.47 0.51 -10.19
N THR A 27 13.75 -0.11 -11.32
CA THR A 27 12.97 0.09 -12.54
C THR A 27 11.50 -0.10 -12.15
N SER A 28 10.83 1.01 -11.85
CA SER A 28 9.70 1.05 -10.92
C SER A 28 8.43 0.73 -11.67
N THR A 29 8.13 -0.56 -11.83
CA THR A 29 6.80 -0.99 -12.28
C THR A 29 5.79 -0.44 -11.27
N ALA A 30 4.93 0.46 -11.73
CA ALA A 30 3.89 1.03 -10.88
C ALA A 30 2.89 -0.08 -10.55
N THR A 31 2.63 -0.33 -9.28
CA THR A 31 1.76 -1.43 -8.85
C THR A 31 0.56 -0.92 -8.06
N VAL A 32 -0.65 -1.24 -8.52
CA VAL A 32 -1.91 -1.00 -7.79
C VAL A 32 -2.32 -2.31 -7.11
N GLY A 33 -2.29 -2.34 -5.78
CA GLY A 33 -2.59 -3.54 -4.99
C GLY A 33 -4.06 -3.95 -5.00
N ALA A 34 -4.33 -5.22 -4.67
CA ALA A 34 -5.66 -5.84 -4.82
C ALA A 34 -6.80 -5.22 -4.00
N THR A 35 -6.47 -4.56 -2.90
CA THR A 35 -7.45 -3.90 -2.03
C THR A 35 -7.68 -2.43 -2.41
N VAL A 36 -6.97 -1.92 -3.41
CA VAL A 36 -7.04 -0.51 -3.82
C VAL A 36 -8.14 -0.33 -4.87
N THR A 37 -9.00 0.67 -4.62
CA THR A 37 -9.94 1.19 -5.62
C THR A 37 -9.56 2.62 -5.96
N ILE A 38 -9.25 2.89 -7.23
CA ILE A 38 -8.98 4.24 -7.74
C ILE A 38 -10.24 4.74 -8.45
N LYS A 39 -10.74 5.93 -8.06
CA LYS A 39 -11.86 6.59 -8.74
C LYS A 39 -11.35 7.83 -9.45
N GLY A 40 -11.57 7.92 -10.76
CA GLY A 40 -11.02 8.96 -11.63
C GLY A 40 -9.96 8.43 -12.60
N ASP A 41 -9.14 9.32 -13.14
CA ASP A 41 -8.25 8.99 -14.24
C ASP A 41 -6.82 8.64 -13.76
N VAL A 42 -6.27 7.56 -14.32
CA VAL A 42 -4.92 7.06 -14.05
C VAL A 42 -4.05 7.33 -15.28
N THR A 43 -3.05 8.22 -15.12
CA THR A 43 -2.08 8.50 -16.18
C THR A 43 -0.69 8.00 -15.80
N GLY A 44 0.03 7.35 -16.71
CA GLY A 44 1.36 6.80 -16.42
C GLY A 44 2.26 6.63 -17.64
N LYS A 45 3.56 6.38 -17.39
CA LYS A 45 4.55 6.04 -18.41
C LYS A 45 5.29 4.78 -17.99
N GLY A 46 5.47 3.84 -18.92
CA GLY A 46 6.12 2.56 -18.65
C GLY A 46 5.17 1.51 -18.08
N ASP A 47 5.73 0.51 -17.42
CA ASP A 47 4.98 -0.68 -16.99
C ASP A 47 4.13 -0.42 -15.75
N VAL A 48 2.84 -0.77 -15.86
CA VAL A 48 1.87 -0.67 -14.78
C VAL A 48 1.23 -2.03 -14.55
N PHE A 49 1.27 -2.50 -13.30
CA PHE A 49 0.60 -3.72 -12.86
C PHE A 49 -0.59 -3.37 -11.97
N VAL A 50 -1.80 -3.66 -12.43
CA VAL A 50 -3.03 -3.38 -11.68
C VAL A 50 -3.63 -4.69 -11.20
N SER A 51 -3.60 -4.88 -9.88
CA SER A 51 -4.28 -5.98 -9.20
C SER A 51 -5.54 -5.53 -8.47
N GLY A 52 -5.87 -4.24 -8.47
CA GLY A 52 -7.05 -3.64 -7.82
C GLY A 52 -8.15 -3.24 -8.81
N THR A 53 -9.02 -2.31 -8.40
CA THR A 53 -10.13 -1.80 -9.22
C THR A 53 -9.88 -0.34 -9.62
N ILE A 54 -10.18 0.00 -10.87
CA ILE A 54 -10.12 1.39 -11.35
C ILE A 54 -11.49 1.74 -11.95
N GLU A 55 -12.13 2.76 -11.38
CA GLU A 55 -13.40 3.33 -11.82
C GLU A 55 -13.11 4.68 -12.51
N GLY A 56 -12.81 4.64 -13.80
CA GLY A 56 -12.47 5.82 -14.60
C GLY A 56 -11.61 5.45 -15.79
N THR A 57 -10.81 6.39 -16.27
CA THR A 57 -9.98 6.21 -17.46
C THR A 57 -8.57 5.79 -17.08
N ILE A 58 -7.94 4.94 -17.88
CA ILE A 58 -6.51 4.62 -17.75
C ILE A 58 -5.83 5.05 -19.05
N ASP A 59 -4.87 5.96 -18.94
CA ASP A 59 -4.05 6.45 -20.06
C ASP A 59 -2.57 6.16 -19.77
N LEU A 60 -2.02 5.18 -20.50
CA LEU A 60 -0.63 4.78 -20.37
C LEU A 60 0.11 5.16 -21.64
N ALA A 61 1.03 6.12 -21.52
CA ALA A 61 1.88 6.49 -22.63
C ALA A 61 2.93 5.40 -22.87
N HIS A 62 2.88 4.79 -24.04
CA HIS A 62 3.94 3.95 -24.58
C HIS A 62 5.06 4.84 -25.16
N ASN A 63 6.31 4.49 -24.86
CA ASN A 63 7.49 5.04 -25.51
C ASN A 63 8.14 3.98 -26.40
#